data_AF-A0AAW9A8V2-F1
#
_entry.id   AF-A0AAW9A8V2-F1
#
_cell.length_a   1.000
_cell.length_b   1.000
_cell.length_c   1.000
_cell.angle_alpha   90.00
_cell.angle_beta   90.00
_cell.angle_gamma   90.00
#
_symmetry.space_group_name_H-M   'P 1'
#
loop_
_entity.id
_entity.type
_entity.pdbx_description
1 polymer ?
#
loop_
_entity_poly.entity_id
_entity_poly.type
_entity_poly.pdbx_seq_one_letter_code
_entity_poly.pdbx_strand_id
1 'polypeptide(L)' 'MNFDSLLDKLLGQRELIHEVECAVCGGFEAYYRDPFTKENLGRACEFCGELQAFD' A
#
# COMPACT_ATOMS: atom_id res chain seq x y z
N MET A 1 -11.90 9.23 7.81
CA MET A 1 -10.97 8.14 8.11
C MET A 1 -9.73 8.40 7.28
N ASN A 2 -8.55 8.48 7.91
CA ASN A 2 -7.31 8.73 7.18
C ASN A 2 -6.81 7.40 6.60
N PHE A 3 -6.59 7.34 5.29
CA PHE A 3 -6.08 6.17 4.58
C PHE A 3 -4.74 5.70 5.17
N ASP A 4 -3.88 6.63 5.59
CA ASP A 4 -2.63 6.32 6.27
C ASP A 4 -2.82 5.53 7.57
N SER A 5 -3.87 5.84 8.34
CA SER A 5 -4.15 5.11 9.59
C SER A 5 -4.64 3.69 9.34
N LEU A 6 -5.26 3.42 8.18
CA LEU A 6 -5.66 2.08 7.77
C LEU A 6 -4.42 1.27 7.35
N LEU A 7 -3.54 1.89 6.58
CA LEU A 7 -2.27 1.30 6.21
C LEU A 7 -1.37 1.03 7.43
N ASP A 8 -1.31 1.93 8.41
CA ASP A 8 -0.53 1.73 9.64
C ASP A 8 -1.01 0.52 10.44
N LYS A 9 -2.32 0.26 10.44
CA LYS A 9 -2.91 -0.90 11.12
C LYS A 9 -2.67 -2.22 10.38
N LEU A 10 -2.55 -2.19 9.06
CA LEU A 10 -2.51 -3.41 8.23
C LEU A 10 -1.11 -3.78 7.78
N LEU A 11 -0.31 -2.79 7.37
CA LEU A 11 1.05 -2.98 6.86
C LEU A 11 2.11 -2.52 7.87
N GLY A 12 1.74 -1.75 8.90
CA GLY A 12 2.70 -1.22 9.86
C GLY A 12 3.65 -0.21 9.23
N GLN A 13 4.91 -0.26 9.68
CA GLN A 13 5.95 0.65 9.21
C GLN A 13 6.36 0.28 7.78
N ARG A 14 6.28 1.25 6.87
CA ARG A 14 6.40 1.01 5.43
C ARG A 14 7.14 2.11 4.71
N GLU A 15 7.77 1.75 3.61
CA GLU A 15 8.42 2.63 2.65
C GLU A 15 7.69 2.51 1.31
N LEU A 16 7.27 3.64 0.73
CA LEU A 16 6.72 3.70 -0.63
C LEU A 16 7.84 3.37 -1.63
N ILE A 17 7.61 2.37 -2.49
CA ILE A 17 8.57 2.01 -3.53
C ILE A 17 8.17 2.61 -4.88
N HIS A 18 6.90 2.50 -5.21
CA HIS A 18 6.42 2.66 -6.58
C HIS A 18 4.91 2.86 -6.59
N GLU A 19 4.43 3.71 -7.52
CA GLU A 19 3.01 3.90 -7.83
C GLU A 19 2.71 3.51 -9.29
N VAL A 20 1.65 2.72 -9.49
CA VAL A 20 1.10 2.37 -10.82
C VAL A 20 -0.38 2.73 -10.90
N GLU A 21 -0.94 2.67 -12.10
CA GLU A 21 -2.37 2.69 -12.30
C GLU A 21 -3.04 1.48 -11.61
N CYS A 22 -4.03 1.77 -10.76
CA CYS A 22 -4.79 0.75 -10.05
C CYS A 22 -5.64 -0.05 -11.03
N ALA A 23 -5.47 -1.37 -11.05
CA ALA A 23 -6.22 -2.26 -11.93
C ALA A 23 -7.73 -2.31 -11.62
N VAL A 24 -8.17 -1.84 -10.46
CA VAL A 24 -9.58 -1.85 -10.03
C VAL A 24 -10.34 -0.61 -10.48
N CYS A 25 -9.76 0.58 -10.29
CA CYS A 25 -10.46 1.85 -10.52
C CYS A 25 -9.80 2.78 -11.52
N GLY A 26 -8.63 2.42 -12.08
CA GLY A 26 -7.84 3.30 -12.96
C GLY A 26 -7.22 4.51 -12.23
N GLY A 27 -7.23 4.51 -10.90
CA GLY A 27 -6.57 5.52 -10.06
C GLY A 27 -5.08 5.22 -9.88
N PHE A 28 -4.49 5.64 -8.76
CA PHE A 28 -3.12 5.25 -8.40
C PHE A 28 -3.10 4.25 -7.24
N GLU A 29 -2.39 3.13 -7.42
CA GLU A 29 -2.04 2.19 -6.36
C GLU A 29 -0.55 2.27 -6.05
N ALA A 30 -0.23 2.24 -4.75
CA ALA A 30 1.11 2.33 -4.22
C ALA A 30 1.59 0.97 -3.71
N TYR A 31 2.85 0.63 -3.95
CA TYR A 31 3.53 -0.56 -3.45
C TYR A 31 4.44 -0.19 -2.28
N TYR A 32 4.41 -1.02 -1.25
CA TYR A 32 5.09 -0.78 0.02
C TYR A 32 6.03 -1.93 0.37
N ARG A 33 7.15 -1.61 1.00
CA ARG A 33 8.05 -2.57 1.67
C ARG A 33 8.38 -2.18 3.09
N ASP A 34 8.88 -3.14 3.86
CA ASP A 34 9.49 -2.88 5.15
C ASP A 34 10.77 -2.05 4.96
N PRO A 35 10.95 -0.92 5.68
CA PRO A 35 12.13 -0.07 5.51
C PRO A 35 13.42 -0.72 6.00
N PHE A 36 13.37 -1.75 6.85
CA PHE A 36 14.52 -2.46 7.42
C PHE A 36 14.81 -3.78 6.70
N THR A 37 13.82 -4.68 6.58
CA THR A 37 14.01 -6.00 5.95
C THR A 37 14.00 -5.93 4.42
N LYS A 38 13.44 -4.83 3.88
CA LYS A 38 13.20 -4.62 2.44
C LYS A 38 12.23 -5.62 1.80
N GLU A 39 11.51 -6.38 2.61
CA GLU A 39 10.45 -7.28 2.15
C GLU A 39 9.24 -6.50 1.67
N ASN A 40 8.62 -6.96 0.58
CA ASN A 40 7.41 -6.33 0.07
C ASN A 40 6.25 -6.62 1.02
N LEU A 41 5.61 -5.57 1.53
CA LEU A 41 4.52 -5.68 2.49
C LEU A 41 3.16 -5.78 1.80
N GLY A 42 3.01 -5.11 0.67
CA GLY A 42 1.72 -5.04 0.01
C GLY A 42 1.58 -3.87 -0.94
N ARG A 43 0.36 -3.70 -1.43
CA ARG A 43 -0.07 -2.58 -2.25
C ARG A 43 -1.41 -2.05 -1.76
N ALA A 44 -1.65 -0.76 -1.97
CA ALA A 44 -2.94 -0.16 -1.68
C ALA A 44 -3.28 1.01 -2.59
N CYS A 45 -4.56 1.22 -2.86
CA CYS A 45 -5.07 2.35 -3.63
C CYS A 45 -5.92 3.27 -2.73
N GLU A 46 -5.51 4.53 -2.61
CA GLU A 46 -6.25 5.50 -1.77
C GLU A 46 -7.61 5.90 -2.38
N PHE A 47 -7.77 5.73 -3.69
CA PHE A 47 -8.97 6.16 -4.42
C PHE A 47 -10.14 5.19 -4.25
N CYS A 48 -9.89 3.89 -4.38
CA CYS A 48 -10.93 2.87 -4.23
C CYS A 48 -10.87 2.13 -2.89
N GLY A 49 -9.80 2.32 -2.10
CA GLY A 49 -9.61 1.64 -0.82
C GLY A 49 -9.14 0.19 -0.93
N GLU A 50 -8.78 -0.27 -2.12
CA GLU A 50 -8.23 -1.61 -2.32
C GLU A 50 -6.91 -1.74 -1.57
N LEU A 51 -6.76 -2.84 -0.81
CA LEU A 51 -5.54 -3.14 -0.07
C LEU A 51 -5.25 -4.62 -0.15
N GLN A 52 -4.00 -4.94 -0.50
CA GLN A 52 -3.49 -6.30 -0.51
C GLN A 52 -2.16 -6.34 0.22
N ALA A 53 -2.12 -7.05 1.35
CA ALA A 53 -0.87 -7.43 1.99
C ALA A 53 -0.27 -8.66 1.27
N PHE A 54 1.05 -8.73 1.23
CA PHE A 54 1.79 -9.89 0.74
C PHE A 54 2.33 -10.65 1.98
N ASP A 55 2.08 -11.96 2.03
CA ASP A 55 2.61 -12.88 3.06
C ASP A 55 4.07 -13.26 2.79
#